data_AF-A0A366B4I4-F1
#
_entry.id   AF-A0A366B4I4-F1
#
_cell.length_a   1.000
_cell.length_b   1.000
_cell.length_c   1.000
_cell.angle_alpha   90.00
_cell.angle_beta   90.00
_cell.angle_gamma   90.00
#
_symmetry.space_group_name_H-M   'P 1'
#
loop_
_entity.id
_entity.type
_entity.pdbx_description
1 polymer ?
#
loop_
_entity_poly.entity_id
_entity_poly.type
_entity_poly.pdbx_seq_one_letter_code
_entity_poly.pdbx_strand_id
1 'polypeptide(L)'
;MKHKEIAVLSWGLLKRTYNEFDDDNGFKLSASLSYYTIFSLPPLLIIILSIFSFFFGREAVTGRFFGQINGMVGNEAAIQIQETIKNIELSDSVTFATILGGIMLLVGASGVFAEIQSSINSIWGLKAKPNKGIVKFVQNRLMSFSMIASVGFLLMVSLMVNTVMDVVNTRLLVYFPDTTVYIFYVFNILILFVTTTILFAIIFKTLPDGHIAWRDALIGSSFTSFFFMIGKFAIGFYLGSSTVATVYGAAGSVIIILIWVYYSAIILYFGAEFTKVYANAHGKKIIPNAYAVGIKVEVTEIKKKKTDVIPEDEK
;
A
#
# COMPACT_ATOMS: atom_id res chain seq x y z
N MET A 1 24.82 4.40 -28.35
CA MET A 1 25.54 3.93 -27.16
C MET A 1 24.79 4.24 -25.86
N LYS A 2 24.41 5.49 -25.57
CA LYS A 2 23.69 5.88 -24.33
C LYS A 2 22.44 5.05 -23.98
N HIS A 3 21.58 4.70 -24.94
CA HIS A 3 20.38 3.91 -24.66
C HIS A 3 20.66 2.45 -24.24
N LYS A 4 21.75 1.84 -24.74
CA LYS A 4 22.16 0.49 -24.32
C LYS A 4 22.74 0.50 -22.91
N GLU A 5 23.52 1.53 -22.56
CA GLU A 5 24.08 1.68 -21.21
C GLU A 5 22.97 1.92 -20.17
N ILE A 6 21.99 2.78 -20.49
CA ILE A 6 20.82 3.02 -19.63
C ILE A 6 20.01 1.73 -19.45
N ALA A 7 19.74 0.99 -20.53
CA ALA A 7 18.99 -0.27 -20.44
C ALA A 7 19.71 -1.35 -19.60
N VAL A 8 21.05 -1.45 -19.71
CA VAL A 8 21.84 -2.40 -18.92
C VAL A 8 21.89 -1.98 -17.43
N LEU A 9 21.99 -0.67 -17.15
CA LEU A 9 21.91 -0.12 -15.79
C LEU A 9 20.53 -0.33 -15.16
N SER A 10 19.45 -0.09 -15.91
CA SER A 10 18.07 -0.32 -15.45
C SER A 10 17.79 -1.80 -15.21
N TRP A 11 18.27 -2.69 -16.07
CA TRP A 11 18.13 -4.14 -15.87
C TRP A 11 18.89 -4.65 -14.66
N GLY A 12 20.13 -4.15 -14.45
CA GLY A 12 20.93 -4.47 -13.27
C GLY A 12 20.24 -4.04 -11.97
N LEU A 13 19.63 -2.85 -11.95
CA LEU A 13 18.84 -2.37 -10.82
C LEU A 13 17.64 -3.27 -10.53
N LEU A 14 16.83 -3.59 -11.55
CA LEU A 14 15.66 -4.44 -11.38
C LEU A 14 16.00 -5.84 -10.89
N LYS A 15 17.04 -6.46 -11.46
CA LYS A 15 17.52 -7.78 -11.02
C LYS A 15 17.97 -7.74 -9.56
N ARG A 16 18.69 -6.68 -9.17
CA ARG A 16 19.13 -6.50 -7.80
C ARG A 16 17.95 -6.28 -6.84
N THR A 17 16.98 -5.46 -7.23
CA THR A 17 15.74 -5.25 -6.47
C THR A 17 15.00 -6.57 -6.26
N TYR A 18 14.87 -7.40 -7.29
CA TYR A 18 14.22 -8.71 -7.14
C TYR A 18 14.95 -9.62 -6.16
N ASN A 19 16.27 -9.73 -6.26
CA ASN A 19 17.05 -10.55 -5.35
C ASN A 19 16.95 -10.05 -3.90
N GLU A 20 17.15 -8.75 -3.66
CA GLU A 20 17.03 -8.19 -2.31
C GLU A 20 15.59 -8.30 -1.78
N PHE A 21 14.56 -8.20 -2.64
CA PHE A 21 13.16 -8.39 -2.24
C PHE A 21 12.87 -9.82 -1.76
N ASP A 22 13.44 -10.83 -2.43
CA ASP A 22 13.30 -12.23 -2.02
C ASP A 22 14.07 -12.50 -0.71
N ASP A 23 15.31 -12.00 -0.61
CA ASP A 23 16.15 -12.10 0.59
C ASP A 23 15.49 -11.44 1.82
N ASP A 24 14.84 -10.28 1.63
CA ASP A 24 14.13 -9.53 2.66
C ASP A 24 12.71 -10.10 2.94
N ASN A 25 12.37 -11.27 2.38
CA ASN A 25 11.08 -11.96 2.53
C ASN A 25 9.88 -11.11 2.09
N GLY A 26 10.03 -10.34 1.03
CA GLY A 26 9.03 -9.38 0.53
C GLY A 26 7.64 -9.99 0.34
N PHE A 27 7.54 -11.20 -0.22
CA PHE A 27 6.26 -11.91 -0.35
C PHE A 27 5.59 -12.19 1.00
N LYS A 28 6.35 -12.59 2.01
CA LYS A 28 5.82 -12.84 3.36
C LYS A 28 5.34 -11.54 4.01
N LEU A 29 6.09 -10.45 3.85
CA LEU A 29 5.67 -9.12 4.32
C LEU A 29 4.36 -8.70 3.64
N SER A 30 4.24 -8.91 2.33
CA SER A 30 3.00 -8.60 1.58
C SER A 30 1.80 -9.43 2.07
N ALA A 31 2.01 -10.71 2.40
CA ALA A 31 0.96 -11.57 2.96
C ALA A 31 0.52 -11.07 4.34
N SER A 32 1.46 -10.68 5.18
CA SER A 32 1.20 -10.07 6.49
C SER A 32 0.37 -8.79 6.35
N LEU A 33 0.74 -7.88 5.44
CA LEU A 33 -0.05 -6.67 5.19
C LEU A 33 -1.49 -6.98 4.76
N SER A 34 -1.67 -8.02 3.96
CA SER A 34 -3.01 -8.44 3.50
C SER A 34 -3.87 -8.94 4.65
N TYR A 35 -3.28 -9.73 5.54
CA TYR A 35 -3.93 -10.19 6.76
C TYR A 35 -4.34 -9.00 7.64
N TYR A 36 -3.43 -8.06 7.93
CA TYR A 36 -3.79 -6.88 8.71
C TYR A 36 -4.88 -6.04 8.02
N THR A 37 -4.81 -5.90 6.69
CA THR A 37 -5.76 -5.08 5.92
C THR A 37 -7.17 -5.66 5.96
N ILE A 38 -7.36 -6.97 5.80
CA ILE A 38 -8.71 -7.53 5.77
C ILE A 38 -9.46 -7.32 7.09
N PHE A 39 -8.80 -7.50 8.24
CA PHE A 39 -9.41 -7.24 9.55
C PHE A 39 -9.59 -5.75 9.85
N SER A 40 -8.90 -4.89 9.12
CA SER A 40 -8.94 -3.44 9.29
C SER A 40 -9.81 -2.73 8.25
N LEU A 41 -10.29 -3.46 7.25
CA LEU A 41 -11.04 -2.90 6.14
C LEU A 41 -12.40 -2.32 6.59
N PRO A 42 -13.25 -3.04 7.35
CA PRO A 42 -14.50 -2.46 7.86
C PRO A 42 -14.30 -1.14 8.62
N PRO A 43 -13.39 -1.05 9.61
CA PRO A 43 -13.21 0.21 10.32
C PRO A 43 -12.57 1.33 9.50
N LEU A 44 -11.65 1.02 8.60
CA LEU A 44 -11.06 2.03 7.71
C LEU A 44 -12.13 2.62 6.79
N LEU A 45 -13.03 1.79 6.26
CA LEU A 45 -14.15 2.25 5.44
C LEU A 45 -15.06 3.18 6.23
N ILE A 46 -15.41 2.87 7.48
CA ILE A 46 -16.22 3.76 8.32
C ILE A 46 -15.57 5.15 8.47
N ILE A 47 -14.24 5.22 8.70
CA ILE A 47 -13.54 6.50 8.84
C ILE A 47 -13.56 7.27 7.51
N ILE A 48 -13.23 6.60 6.41
CA ILE A 48 -13.21 7.21 5.08
C ILE A 48 -14.61 7.73 4.72
N LEU A 49 -15.65 6.93 4.96
CA LEU A 49 -17.05 7.31 4.74
C LEU A 49 -17.50 8.47 5.63
N SER A 50 -17.03 8.54 6.87
CA SER A 50 -17.34 9.65 7.78
C SER A 50 -16.74 10.95 7.28
N ILE A 51 -15.46 10.93 6.88
CA ILE A 51 -14.79 12.08 6.25
C ILE A 51 -15.53 12.45 4.96
N PHE A 52 -15.86 11.46 4.14
CA PHE A 52 -16.53 11.67 2.86
C PHE A 52 -17.92 12.31 3.01
N SER A 53 -18.73 11.75 3.91
CA SER A 53 -20.07 12.24 4.23
C SER A 53 -20.06 13.66 4.80
N PHE A 54 -19.03 14.00 5.58
CA PHE A 54 -18.87 15.34 6.15
C PHE A 54 -18.71 16.42 5.06
N PHE A 55 -17.97 16.12 3.98
CA PHE A 55 -17.73 17.11 2.91
C PHE A 55 -18.77 17.07 1.78
N PHE A 56 -19.30 15.90 1.43
CA PHE A 56 -20.16 15.72 0.25
C PHE A 56 -21.62 15.36 0.55
N GLY A 57 -21.98 15.17 1.82
CA GLY A 57 -23.31 14.70 2.23
C GLY A 57 -23.46 13.18 2.09
N ARG A 58 -24.38 12.58 2.85
CA ARG A 58 -24.60 11.12 2.90
C ARG A 58 -25.02 10.52 1.56
N GLU A 59 -25.74 11.26 0.73
CA GLU A 59 -26.23 10.80 -0.57
C GLU A 59 -25.11 10.62 -1.61
N ALA A 60 -23.98 11.32 -1.46
CA ALA A 60 -22.84 11.19 -2.37
C ALA A 60 -22.07 9.87 -2.17
N VAL A 61 -22.26 9.20 -1.03
CA VAL A 61 -21.54 7.99 -0.61
C VAL A 61 -21.86 6.78 -1.48
N THR A 62 -23.10 6.61 -1.93
CA THR A 62 -23.51 5.38 -2.63
C THR A 62 -23.11 5.35 -4.11
N GLY A 63 -22.91 6.51 -4.74
CA GLY A 63 -22.54 6.62 -6.16
C GLY A 63 -21.08 7.05 -6.41
N ARG A 64 -20.68 8.23 -5.90
CA ARG A 64 -19.38 8.81 -6.24
C ARG A 64 -18.22 8.09 -5.55
N PHE A 65 -18.42 7.66 -4.31
CA PHE A 65 -17.41 6.91 -3.57
C PHE A 65 -17.14 5.55 -4.23
N PHE A 66 -18.18 4.82 -4.64
CA PHE A 66 -18.03 3.55 -5.36
C PHE A 66 -17.22 3.72 -6.64
N GLY A 67 -17.51 4.74 -7.45
CA GLY A 67 -16.76 5.03 -8.68
C GLY A 67 -15.26 5.25 -8.42
N GLN A 68 -14.89 5.88 -7.31
CA GLN A 68 -13.48 6.07 -6.94
C GLN A 68 -12.82 4.79 -6.48
N ILE A 69 -13.47 4.04 -5.60
CA ILE A 69 -12.96 2.74 -5.16
C ILE A 69 -12.78 1.85 -6.39
N ASN A 70 -13.75 1.79 -7.29
CA ASN A 70 -13.66 1.07 -8.57
C ASN A 70 -12.45 1.49 -9.42
N GLY A 71 -12.23 2.81 -9.59
CA GLY A 71 -11.09 3.32 -10.35
C GLY A 71 -9.72 2.98 -9.74
N MET A 72 -9.65 2.77 -8.42
CA MET A 72 -8.44 2.44 -7.69
C MET A 72 -8.20 0.94 -7.55
N VAL A 73 -9.23 0.17 -7.19
CA VAL A 73 -9.13 -1.25 -6.83
C VAL A 73 -9.65 -2.20 -7.92
N GLY A 74 -10.33 -1.67 -8.94
CA GLY A 74 -11.02 -2.47 -9.96
C GLY A 74 -12.41 -2.92 -9.54
N ASN A 75 -13.18 -3.42 -10.50
CA ASN A 75 -14.61 -3.64 -10.33
C ASN A 75 -14.95 -4.69 -9.27
N GLU A 76 -14.31 -5.87 -9.33
CA GLU A 76 -14.61 -6.97 -8.43
C GLU A 76 -14.35 -6.61 -6.97
N ALA A 77 -13.16 -6.10 -6.65
CA ALA A 77 -12.83 -5.69 -5.29
C ALA A 77 -13.71 -4.52 -4.81
N ALA A 78 -14.13 -3.62 -5.70
CA ALA A 78 -15.02 -2.51 -5.34
C ALA A 78 -16.42 -2.98 -4.97
N ILE A 79 -16.98 -3.97 -5.69
CA ILE A 79 -18.28 -4.57 -5.34
C ILE A 79 -18.22 -5.18 -3.95
N GLN A 80 -17.14 -5.90 -3.62
CA GLN A 80 -16.99 -6.51 -2.29
C GLN A 80 -16.85 -5.49 -1.16
N ILE A 81 -16.14 -4.38 -1.43
CA ILE A 81 -16.07 -3.24 -0.51
C ILE A 81 -17.47 -2.63 -0.30
N GLN A 82 -18.25 -2.44 -1.38
CA GLN A 82 -19.60 -1.90 -1.32
C GLN A 82 -20.54 -2.80 -0.51
N GLU A 83 -20.46 -4.11 -0.69
CA GLU A 83 -21.24 -5.08 0.07
C GLU A 83 -20.88 -5.05 1.56
N THR A 84 -19.58 -4.93 1.88
CA THR A 84 -19.11 -4.74 3.27
C THR A 84 -19.73 -3.49 3.89
N ILE A 85 -19.78 -2.38 3.16
CA ILE A 85 -20.39 -1.12 3.64
C ILE A 85 -21.88 -1.29 3.92
N LYS A 86 -22.61 -1.92 2.99
CA LYS A 86 -24.04 -2.18 3.14
C LYS A 86 -24.34 -3.01 4.39
N ASN A 87 -23.49 -4.01 4.68
CA ASN A 87 -23.63 -4.85 5.87
C ASN A 87 -23.37 -4.10 7.18
N ILE A 88 -22.53 -3.06 7.15
CA ILE A 88 -22.25 -2.20 8.31
C ILE A 88 -23.45 -1.29 8.63
N GLU A 89 -24.14 -0.75 7.62
CA GLU A 89 -25.27 0.17 7.82
C GLU A 89 -26.55 -0.53 8.35
N LEU A 90 -26.68 -1.85 8.17
CA LEU A 90 -27.88 -2.63 8.55
C LEU A 90 -27.88 -3.14 10.00
N SER A 91 -26.86 -2.86 10.80
CA SER A 91 -26.73 -3.42 12.16
C SER A 91 -27.34 -2.53 13.25
N ASP A 92 -28.60 -2.78 13.60
CA ASP A 92 -29.41 -2.07 14.63
C ASP A 92 -29.01 -2.32 16.11
N SER A 93 -27.83 -2.87 16.41
CA SER A 93 -27.43 -3.19 17.80
C SER A 93 -26.60 -2.07 18.45
N VAL A 94 -27.29 -1.16 19.16
CA VAL A 94 -26.87 0.24 19.38
C VAL A 94 -25.67 0.46 20.32
N THR A 95 -25.26 -0.47 21.19
CA THR A 95 -24.23 -0.15 22.21
C THR A 95 -23.03 -1.10 22.22
N PHE A 96 -23.24 -2.42 22.26
CA PHE A 96 -22.13 -3.37 22.30
C PHE A 96 -21.37 -3.43 20.97
N ALA A 97 -22.08 -3.48 19.84
CA ALA A 97 -21.45 -3.46 18.52
C ALA A 97 -20.75 -2.13 18.22
N THR A 98 -21.27 -1.01 18.73
CA THR A 98 -20.65 0.31 18.61
C THR A 98 -19.33 0.40 19.39
N ILE A 99 -19.29 -0.09 20.64
CA ILE A 99 -18.07 -0.08 21.46
C ILE A 99 -17.03 -1.05 20.87
N LEU A 100 -17.44 -2.28 20.54
CA LEU A 100 -16.55 -3.30 20.01
C LEU A 100 -16.05 -2.95 18.60
N GLY A 101 -16.92 -2.36 17.77
CA GLY A 101 -16.58 -1.77 16.48
C GLY A 101 -15.62 -0.57 16.61
N GLY A 102 -15.81 0.28 17.63
CA GLY A 102 -14.88 1.35 17.96
C GLY A 102 -13.49 0.84 18.36
N ILE A 103 -13.43 -0.22 19.18
CA ILE A 103 -12.15 -0.86 19.56
C ILE A 103 -11.49 -1.52 18.34
N MET A 104 -12.24 -2.29 17.56
CA MET A 104 -11.76 -2.88 16.30
C MET A 104 -11.27 -1.81 15.33
N LEU A 105 -11.90 -0.64 15.33
CA LEU A 105 -11.46 0.50 14.54
C LEU A 105 -10.14 1.06 15.02
N LEU A 106 -9.97 1.25 16.32
CA LEU A 106 -8.71 1.74 16.86
C LEU A 106 -7.56 0.75 16.62
N VAL A 107 -7.81 -0.55 16.79
CA VAL A 107 -6.81 -1.61 16.66
C VAL A 107 -6.50 -1.89 15.18
N GLY A 108 -7.52 -2.16 14.37
CA GLY A 108 -7.36 -2.50 12.95
C GLY A 108 -6.71 -1.36 12.17
N ALA A 109 -7.25 -0.15 12.28
CA ALA A 109 -6.66 0.99 11.57
C ALA A 109 -5.21 1.27 11.99
N SER A 110 -4.79 0.95 13.22
CA SER A 110 -3.37 1.03 13.62
C SER A 110 -2.51 -0.08 13.02
N GLY A 111 -3.07 -1.29 12.92
CA GLY A 111 -2.36 -2.50 12.51
C GLY A 111 -1.80 -2.40 11.10
N VAL A 112 -2.59 -1.92 10.14
CA VAL A 112 -2.15 -1.79 8.73
C VAL A 112 -0.95 -0.87 8.59
N PHE A 113 -1.00 0.33 9.16
CA PHE A 113 0.12 1.28 9.03
C PHE A 113 1.34 0.84 9.83
N ALA A 114 1.15 0.25 11.01
CA ALA A 114 2.24 -0.35 11.77
C ALA A 114 2.92 -1.47 10.95
N GLU A 115 2.15 -2.26 10.22
CA GLU A 115 2.68 -3.33 9.38
C GLU A 115 3.44 -2.78 8.16
N ILE A 116 2.90 -1.76 7.48
CA ILE A 116 3.62 -1.06 6.41
C ILE A 116 4.94 -0.48 6.93
N GLN A 117 4.92 0.12 8.13
CA GLN A 117 6.10 0.72 8.76
C GLN A 117 7.15 -0.33 9.06
N SER A 118 6.73 -1.38 9.75
CA SER A 118 7.59 -2.49 10.15
C SER A 118 8.21 -3.17 8.92
N SER A 119 7.41 -3.40 7.89
CA SER A 119 7.85 -4.03 6.63
C SER A 119 8.84 -3.16 5.87
N ILE A 120 8.54 -1.87 5.64
CA ILE A 120 9.47 -0.97 4.95
C ILE A 120 10.74 -0.77 5.78
N ASN A 121 10.64 -0.67 7.11
CA ASN A 121 11.80 -0.63 7.97
C ASN A 121 12.66 -1.89 7.83
N SER A 122 12.05 -3.08 7.79
CA SER A 122 12.76 -4.34 7.58
C SER A 122 13.51 -4.34 6.26
N ILE A 123 12.81 -4.01 5.16
CA ILE A 123 13.36 -3.85 3.80
C ILE A 123 14.54 -2.86 3.83
N TRP A 124 14.39 -1.72 4.48
CA TRP A 124 15.44 -0.68 4.56
C TRP A 124 16.53 -0.97 5.58
N GLY A 125 16.52 -2.12 6.25
CA GLY A 125 17.51 -2.50 7.25
C GLY A 125 17.48 -1.61 8.49
N LEU A 126 16.30 -1.12 8.88
CA LEU A 126 16.07 -0.25 10.02
C LEU A 126 15.42 -1.02 11.18
N LYS A 127 15.97 -0.87 12.39
CA LYS A 127 15.35 -1.34 13.64
C LYS A 127 15.01 -0.17 14.53
N ALA A 128 13.87 -0.23 15.19
CA ALA A 128 13.55 0.73 16.23
C ALA A 128 14.46 0.59 17.45
N LYS A 129 14.78 1.73 18.09
CA LYS A 129 15.56 1.77 19.33
C LYS A 129 14.78 1.09 20.48
N PRO A 130 15.41 0.20 21.27
CA PRO A 130 14.73 -0.56 22.32
C PRO A 130 14.05 0.27 23.42
N ASN A 131 14.51 1.50 23.68
CA ASN A 131 14.24 2.21 24.95
C ASN A 131 13.15 3.32 24.91
N LYS A 132 12.22 3.31 23.95
CA LYS A 132 11.15 4.34 23.85
C LYS A 132 9.74 3.79 23.59
N GLY A 133 9.34 2.73 24.29
CA GLY A 133 8.07 2.01 24.07
C GLY A 133 6.81 2.89 24.00
N ILE A 134 6.56 3.72 25.02
CA ILE A 134 5.32 4.54 25.10
C ILE A 134 5.34 5.69 24.09
N VAL A 135 6.46 6.41 23.97
CA VAL A 135 6.60 7.52 23.01
C VAL A 135 6.45 7.01 21.57
N LYS A 136 7.04 5.85 21.26
CA LYS A 136 6.91 5.21 19.95
C LYS A 136 5.48 4.72 19.71
N PHE A 137 4.79 4.19 20.71
CA PHE A 137 3.39 3.80 20.59
C PHE A 137 2.50 4.99 20.21
N VAL A 138 2.64 6.12 20.91
CA VAL A 138 1.88 7.35 20.62
C VAL A 138 2.25 7.92 19.23
N GLN A 139 3.55 7.92 18.88
CA GLN A 139 4.02 8.41 17.59
C GLN A 139 3.51 7.54 16.43
N ASN A 140 3.53 6.22 16.56
CA ASN A 140 2.99 5.29 15.57
C ASN A 140 1.47 5.49 15.40
N ARG A 141 0.75 5.80 16.48
CA ARG A 141 -0.69 6.09 16.42
C ARG A 141 -0.97 7.40 15.71
N LEU A 142 -0.21 8.46 16.02
CA LEU A 142 -0.30 9.75 15.33
C LEU A 142 0.04 9.63 13.84
N MET A 143 1.06 8.84 13.47
CA MET A 143 1.37 8.54 12.08
C MET A 143 0.21 7.84 11.37
N SER A 144 -0.37 6.81 12.00
CA SER A 144 -1.53 6.09 11.46
C SER A 144 -2.70 7.05 11.19
N PHE A 145 -3.04 7.92 12.15
CA PHE A 145 -4.08 8.93 11.96
C PHE A 145 -3.73 9.95 10.87
N SER A 146 -2.49 10.42 10.81
CA SER A 146 -2.05 11.36 9.78
C SER A 146 -2.13 10.77 8.37
N MET A 147 -1.92 9.46 8.22
CA MET A 147 -2.03 8.78 6.93
C MET A 147 -3.47 8.51 6.55
N ILE A 148 -4.34 8.13 7.49
CA ILE A 148 -5.77 8.05 7.20
C ILE A 148 -6.29 9.41 6.73
N ALA A 149 -5.87 10.49 7.40
CA ALA A 149 -6.19 11.85 6.99
C ALA A 149 -5.58 12.18 5.61
N SER A 150 -4.35 11.76 5.33
CA SER A 150 -3.68 12.00 4.04
C SER A 150 -4.34 11.23 2.89
N VAL A 151 -4.68 9.95 3.10
CA VAL A 151 -5.39 9.11 2.14
C VAL A 151 -6.79 9.66 1.92
N GLY A 152 -7.52 10.00 2.99
CA GLY A 152 -8.81 10.65 2.90
C GLY A 152 -8.74 11.97 2.13
N PHE A 153 -7.78 12.84 2.45
CA PHE A 153 -7.54 14.09 1.72
C PHE A 153 -7.17 13.86 0.25
N LEU A 154 -6.34 12.86 -0.06
CA LEU A 154 -5.99 12.50 -1.44
C LEU A 154 -7.20 11.99 -2.21
N LEU A 155 -8.07 11.18 -1.59
CA LEU A 155 -9.34 10.75 -2.18
C LEU A 155 -10.25 11.95 -2.45
N MET A 156 -10.33 12.89 -1.51
CA MET A 156 -11.07 14.14 -1.65
C MET A 156 -10.56 14.99 -2.82
N VAL A 157 -9.24 15.21 -2.91
CA VAL A 157 -8.62 15.94 -4.01
C VAL A 157 -8.83 15.21 -5.34
N SER A 158 -8.64 13.90 -5.38
CA SER A 158 -8.92 13.06 -6.56
C SER A 158 -10.35 13.26 -7.04
N LEU A 159 -11.32 13.31 -6.12
CA LEU A 159 -12.71 13.53 -6.45
C LEU A 159 -13.01 14.92 -6.96
N MET A 160 -12.42 15.95 -6.35
CA MET A 160 -12.55 17.32 -6.85
C MET A 160 -11.98 17.43 -8.26
N VAL A 161 -10.81 16.83 -8.51
CA VAL A 161 -10.19 16.80 -9.83
C VAL A 161 -11.06 16.05 -10.83
N ASN A 162 -11.56 14.85 -10.50
CA ASN A 162 -12.47 14.10 -11.37
C ASN A 162 -13.78 14.88 -11.65
N THR A 163 -14.38 15.51 -10.63
CA THR A 163 -15.60 16.30 -10.79
C THR A 163 -15.39 17.51 -11.70
N VAL A 164 -14.30 18.25 -11.49
CA VAL A 164 -13.93 19.36 -12.38
C VAL A 164 -13.69 18.85 -13.80
N MET A 165 -13.02 17.71 -13.93
CA MET A 165 -12.75 17.10 -15.22
C MET A 165 -14.03 16.64 -15.94
N ASP A 166 -15.00 16.05 -15.25
CA ASP A 166 -16.28 15.65 -15.83
C ASP A 166 -17.07 16.88 -16.32
N VAL A 167 -17.08 17.97 -15.55
CA VAL A 167 -17.71 19.24 -15.95
C VAL A 167 -17.02 19.84 -17.19
N VAL A 168 -15.69 19.84 -17.20
CA VAL A 168 -14.89 20.30 -18.33
C VAL A 168 -15.12 19.43 -19.57
N ASN A 169 -15.19 18.11 -19.41
CA ASN A 169 -15.46 17.14 -20.47
C ASN A 169 -16.83 17.38 -21.12
N THR A 170 -17.87 17.52 -20.30
CA THR A 170 -19.24 17.76 -20.77
C THR A 170 -19.34 19.06 -21.58
N ARG A 171 -18.54 20.08 -21.25
CA ARG A 171 -18.47 21.34 -22.01
C ARG A 171 -17.59 21.26 -23.25
N LEU A 172 -16.49 20.50 -23.23
CA LEU A 172 -15.60 20.35 -24.39
C LEU A 172 -16.18 19.46 -25.49
N LEU A 173 -16.96 18.43 -25.14
CA LEU A 173 -17.65 17.57 -26.11
C LEU A 173 -18.60 18.34 -27.04
N VAL A 174 -19.07 19.52 -26.61
CA VAL A 174 -19.89 20.44 -27.43
C VAL A 174 -19.09 21.07 -28.59
N TYR A 175 -17.78 21.25 -28.43
CA TYR A 175 -16.94 21.98 -29.39
C TYR A 175 -15.99 21.08 -30.19
N PHE A 176 -15.59 19.93 -29.65
CA PHE A 176 -14.60 19.05 -30.26
C PHE A 176 -14.95 17.56 -30.00
N PRO A 177 -15.82 16.94 -30.81
CA PRO A 177 -16.39 15.63 -30.50
C PRO A 177 -15.38 14.47 -30.48
N ASP A 178 -14.43 14.43 -31.42
CA ASP A 178 -13.57 13.25 -31.62
C ASP A 178 -12.13 13.39 -31.07
N THR A 179 -11.52 14.56 -31.15
CA THR A 179 -10.14 14.78 -30.68
C THR A 179 -10.04 15.01 -29.16
N THR A 180 -11.11 15.53 -28.53
CA THR A 180 -11.18 15.76 -27.08
C THR A 180 -11.11 14.47 -26.29
N VAL A 181 -11.72 13.40 -26.79
CA VAL A 181 -11.86 12.13 -26.04
C VAL A 181 -10.49 11.52 -25.74
N TYR A 182 -9.57 11.52 -26.72
CA TYR A 182 -8.22 10.98 -26.53
C TYR A 182 -7.35 11.87 -25.62
N ILE A 183 -7.40 13.20 -25.80
CA ILE A 183 -6.64 14.13 -24.95
C ILE A 183 -7.10 13.99 -23.50
N PHE A 184 -8.40 13.94 -23.27
CA PHE A 184 -8.98 13.80 -21.94
C PHE A 184 -8.63 12.47 -21.28
N TYR A 185 -8.67 11.37 -22.03
CA TYR A 185 -8.25 10.06 -21.55
C TYR A 185 -6.78 10.05 -21.09
N VAL A 186 -5.88 10.62 -21.89
CA VAL A 186 -4.45 10.76 -21.53
C VAL A 186 -4.27 11.64 -20.29
N PHE A 187 -5.00 12.75 -20.20
CA PHE A 187 -4.98 13.63 -19.03
C PHE A 187 -5.46 12.91 -17.76
N ASN A 188 -6.54 12.13 -17.84
CA ASN A 188 -7.05 11.36 -16.72
C ASN A 188 -6.02 10.33 -16.22
N ILE A 189 -5.41 9.57 -17.12
CA ILE A 189 -4.32 8.64 -16.80
C ILE A 189 -3.17 9.37 -16.12
N LEU A 190 -2.78 10.54 -16.63
CA LEU A 190 -1.68 11.33 -16.08
C LEU A 190 -1.99 11.84 -14.66
N ILE A 191 -3.21 12.31 -14.42
CA ILE A 191 -3.68 12.73 -13.10
C ILE A 191 -3.66 11.56 -12.12
N LEU A 192 -4.18 10.40 -12.53
CA LEU A 192 -4.14 9.19 -11.71
C LEU A 192 -2.70 8.81 -11.38
N PHE A 193 -1.81 8.82 -12.37
CA PHE A 193 -0.40 8.53 -12.18
C PHE A 193 0.26 9.49 -11.18
N VAL A 194 0.06 10.80 -11.33
CA VAL A 194 0.62 11.81 -10.43
C VAL A 194 0.05 11.65 -9.02
N THR A 195 -1.26 11.44 -8.88
CA THR A 195 -1.92 11.27 -7.59
C THR A 195 -1.40 10.03 -6.86
N THR A 196 -1.29 8.89 -7.57
CA THR A 196 -0.71 7.65 -7.02
C THR A 196 0.77 7.82 -6.68
N THR A 197 1.52 8.58 -7.49
CA THR A 197 2.94 8.89 -7.24
C THR A 197 3.12 9.72 -5.97
N ILE A 198 2.25 10.70 -5.75
CA ILE A 198 2.24 11.50 -4.53
C ILE A 198 1.89 10.62 -3.33
N LEU A 199 0.89 9.74 -3.46
CA LEU A 199 0.50 8.81 -2.39
C LEU A 199 1.67 7.93 -1.95
N PHE A 200 2.33 7.24 -2.90
CA PHE A 200 3.49 6.40 -2.58
C PHE A 200 4.68 7.23 -2.10
N ALA A 201 4.87 8.45 -2.61
CA ALA A 201 5.93 9.34 -2.12
C ALA A 201 5.72 9.70 -0.65
N ILE A 202 4.48 10.01 -0.25
CA ILE A 202 4.12 10.23 1.15
C ILE A 202 4.41 8.98 1.95
N ILE A 203 3.96 7.80 1.51
CA ILE A 203 4.20 6.52 2.20
C ILE A 203 5.70 6.30 2.41
N PHE A 204 6.54 6.38 1.37
CA PHE A 204 7.97 6.13 1.51
C PHE A 204 8.69 7.23 2.30
N LYS A 205 8.22 8.47 2.26
CA LYS A 205 8.90 9.60 2.90
C LYS A 205 8.56 9.76 4.39
N THR A 206 7.31 9.51 4.77
CA THR A 206 6.81 9.86 6.11
C THR A 206 6.67 8.66 7.03
N LEU A 207 6.40 7.48 6.48
CA LEU A 207 6.05 6.28 7.25
C LEU A 207 7.27 5.59 7.89
N PRO A 208 8.37 5.35 7.15
CA PRO A 208 9.51 4.60 7.67
C PRO A 208 10.30 5.41 8.69
N ASP A 209 11.03 4.70 9.56
CA ASP A 209 11.91 5.32 10.54
C ASP A 209 13.27 5.76 9.94
N GLY A 210 13.30 6.04 8.64
CA GLY A 210 14.48 6.39 7.87
C GLY A 210 14.31 7.70 7.11
N HIS A 211 15.38 8.49 7.04
CA HIS A 211 15.43 9.69 6.22
C HIS A 211 15.86 9.36 4.80
N ILE A 212 14.93 9.46 3.86
CA ILE A 212 15.17 9.38 2.42
C ILE A 212 15.13 10.77 1.77
N ALA A 213 15.93 11.03 0.74
CA ALA A 213 15.83 12.29 -0.01
C ALA A 213 14.53 12.34 -0.83
N TRP A 214 13.93 13.53 -0.97
CA TRP A 214 12.69 13.70 -1.74
C TRP A 214 12.81 13.24 -3.20
N ARG A 215 13.97 13.43 -3.82
CA ARG A 215 14.23 12.97 -5.19
C ARG A 215 14.19 11.45 -5.31
N ASP A 216 14.86 10.76 -4.38
CA ASP A 216 14.93 9.29 -4.37
C ASP A 216 13.53 8.69 -4.08
N ALA A 217 12.80 9.30 -3.14
CA ALA A 217 11.42 8.92 -2.84
C ALA A 217 10.47 9.11 -4.04
N LEU A 218 10.61 10.20 -4.80
CA LEU A 218 9.79 10.46 -5.99
C LEU A 218 10.09 9.49 -7.15
N ILE A 219 11.35 9.12 -7.34
CA ILE A 219 11.75 8.15 -8.37
C ILE A 219 11.19 6.77 -8.01
N GLY A 220 11.36 6.37 -6.74
CA GLY A 220 10.78 5.16 -6.19
C GLY A 220 9.26 5.12 -6.31
N SER A 221 8.57 6.18 -5.90
CA SER A 221 7.11 6.24 -5.94
C SER A 221 6.53 6.29 -7.36
N SER A 222 7.23 6.92 -8.30
CA SER A 222 6.85 6.92 -9.72
C SER A 222 6.95 5.51 -10.31
N PHE A 223 8.03 4.79 -9.98
CA PHE A 223 8.21 3.39 -10.34
C PHE A 223 7.08 2.52 -9.77
N THR A 224 6.80 2.64 -8.47
CA THR A 224 5.69 1.91 -7.82
C THR A 224 4.35 2.23 -8.47
N SER A 225 4.07 3.50 -8.77
CA SER A 225 2.81 3.95 -9.37
C SER A 225 2.60 3.38 -10.76
N PHE A 226 3.67 3.31 -11.55
CA PHE A 226 3.62 2.70 -12.88
C PHE A 226 3.20 1.24 -12.81
N PHE A 227 3.84 0.45 -11.95
CA PHE A 227 3.47 -0.95 -11.73
C PHE A 227 2.09 -1.11 -11.10
N PHE A 228 1.69 -0.21 -10.20
CA PHE A 228 0.35 -0.21 -9.61
C PHE A 228 -0.73 0.04 -10.66
N MET A 229 -0.52 0.98 -11.59
CA MET A 229 -1.47 1.27 -12.67
C MET A 229 -1.60 0.15 -13.70
N ILE A 230 -0.51 -0.55 -14.01
CA ILE A 230 -0.58 -1.77 -14.82
C ILE A 230 -1.26 -2.88 -14.02
N GLY A 231 -0.89 -2.98 -12.74
CA GLY A 231 -1.33 -4.03 -11.85
C GLY A 231 -2.82 -4.02 -11.58
N LYS A 232 -3.45 -2.84 -11.43
CA LYS A 232 -4.91 -2.74 -11.29
C LYS A 232 -5.66 -3.35 -12.49
N PHE A 233 -5.10 -3.23 -13.70
CA PHE A 233 -5.69 -3.82 -14.90
C PHE A 233 -5.46 -5.33 -14.93
N ALA A 234 -4.24 -5.77 -14.62
CA ALA A 234 -3.89 -7.19 -14.58
C ALA A 234 -4.74 -7.96 -13.56
N ILE A 235 -4.87 -7.43 -12.34
CA ILE A 235 -5.67 -8.06 -11.29
C ILE A 235 -7.17 -7.98 -11.58
N GLY A 236 -7.65 -6.88 -12.19
CA GLY A 236 -9.04 -6.76 -12.63
C GLY A 236 -9.39 -7.78 -13.70
N PHE A 237 -8.50 -7.99 -14.68
CA PHE A 237 -8.65 -9.05 -15.68
C PHE A 237 -8.62 -10.44 -15.05
N TYR A 238 -7.66 -10.71 -14.15
CA TYR A 238 -7.55 -12.00 -13.46
C TYR A 238 -8.80 -12.31 -12.66
N LEU A 239 -9.24 -11.38 -11.79
CA LEU A 239 -10.39 -11.62 -10.92
C LEU A 239 -11.69 -11.71 -11.71
N GLY A 240 -11.90 -10.86 -12.72
CA GLY A 240 -13.11 -10.86 -13.55
C GLY A 240 -13.23 -12.03 -14.53
N SER A 241 -12.13 -12.69 -14.88
CA SER A 241 -12.15 -13.93 -15.69
C SER A 241 -12.05 -15.21 -14.86
N SER A 242 -11.73 -15.10 -13.57
CA SER A 242 -11.53 -16.26 -12.70
C SER A 242 -12.82 -16.76 -12.06
N THR A 243 -12.88 -18.08 -11.86
CA THR A 243 -13.89 -18.72 -10.99
C THR A 243 -13.54 -18.61 -9.51
N VAL A 244 -12.68 -17.66 -9.10
CA VAL A 244 -12.25 -17.53 -7.69
C VAL A 244 -13.46 -17.32 -6.78
N ALA A 245 -14.43 -16.50 -7.17
CA ALA A 245 -15.67 -16.33 -6.40
C ALA A 245 -16.45 -17.65 -6.27
N THR A 246 -16.52 -18.45 -7.33
CA THR A 246 -17.31 -19.69 -7.38
C THR A 246 -16.64 -20.87 -6.67
N VAL A 247 -15.30 -20.97 -6.71
CA VAL A 247 -14.54 -22.04 -6.02
C VAL A 247 -14.62 -21.88 -4.50
N TYR A 248 -14.57 -20.64 -4.01
CA TYR A 248 -14.59 -20.34 -2.57
C TYR A 248 -16.01 -20.05 -2.04
N GLY A 249 -17.04 -20.06 -2.89
CA GLY A 249 -18.44 -19.89 -2.52
C GLY A 249 -18.67 -18.60 -1.72
N ALA A 250 -19.33 -18.70 -0.56
CA ALA A 250 -19.61 -17.56 0.31
C ALA A 250 -18.35 -16.80 0.78
N ALA A 251 -17.18 -17.45 0.81
CA ALA A 251 -15.91 -16.81 1.16
C ALA A 251 -15.22 -16.12 -0.04
N GLY A 252 -15.77 -16.25 -1.25
CA GLY A 252 -15.18 -15.69 -2.47
C GLY A 252 -14.93 -14.18 -2.39
N SER A 253 -15.82 -13.44 -1.75
CA SER A 253 -15.71 -11.99 -1.54
C SER A 253 -14.45 -11.59 -0.79
N VAL A 254 -14.21 -12.25 0.34
CA VAL A 254 -13.04 -12.08 1.20
C VAL A 254 -11.76 -12.49 0.47
N ILE A 255 -11.79 -13.59 -0.27
CA ILE A 255 -10.63 -14.08 -1.03
C ILE A 255 -10.24 -13.11 -2.15
N ILE A 256 -11.22 -12.55 -2.88
CA ILE A 256 -10.99 -11.54 -3.91
C ILE A 256 -10.28 -10.31 -3.33
N ILE A 257 -10.77 -9.81 -2.20
CA ILE A 257 -10.12 -8.69 -1.49
C ILE A 257 -8.70 -9.07 -1.06
N LEU A 258 -8.51 -10.24 -0.47
CA LEU A 258 -7.19 -10.71 -0.02
C LEU A 258 -6.18 -10.79 -1.18
N ILE A 259 -6.57 -11.37 -2.32
CA ILE A 259 -5.73 -11.45 -3.51
C ILE A 259 -5.37 -10.05 -4.00
N TRP A 260 -6.35 -9.14 -4.06
CA TRP A 260 -6.13 -7.77 -4.50
C TRP A 260 -5.17 -7.02 -3.58
N VAL A 261 -5.37 -7.10 -2.26
CA VAL A 261 -4.49 -6.45 -1.28
C VAL A 261 -3.10 -7.07 -1.32
N TYR A 262 -2.99 -8.39 -1.43
CA TYR A 262 -1.71 -9.10 -1.50
C TYR A 262 -0.89 -8.66 -2.70
N TYR A 263 -1.52 -8.62 -3.86
CA TYR A 263 -0.90 -8.14 -5.08
C TYR A 263 -0.47 -6.67 -4.96
N SER A 264 -1.34 -5.81 -4.42
CA SER A 264 -1.03 -4.39 -4.18
C SER A 264 0.13 -4.21 -3.19
N ALA A 265 0.20 -5.06 -2.16
CA ALA A 265 1.25 -5.07 -1.16
C ALA A 265 2.59 -5.52 -1.75
N ILE A 266 2.59 -6.49 -2.69
CA ILE A 266 3.79 -6.87 -3.44
C ILE A 266 4.33 -5.66 -4.21
N ILE A 267 3.47 -4.94 -4.93
CA ILE A 267 3.89 -3.76 -5.70
C ILE A 267 4.46 -2.68 -4.76
N LEU A 268 3.77 -2.40 -3.65
CA LEU A 268 4.21 -1.40 -2.66
C LEU A 268 5.61 -1.74 -2.12
N TYR A 269 5.81 -2.97 -1.64
CA TYR A 269 7.08 -3.38 -1.02
C TYR A 269 8.20 -3.59 -2.04
N PHE A 270 7.89 -4.07 -3.24
CA PHE A 270 8.85 -4.13 -4.33
C PHE A 270 9.30 -2.72 -4.75
N GLY A 271 8.39 -1.75 -4.74
CA GLY A 271 8.69 -0.34 -4.90
C GLY A 271 9.56 0.24 -3.79
N ALA A 272 9.32 -0.15 -2.53
CA ALA A 272 10.14 0.24 -1.39
C ALA A 272 11.58 -0.32 -1.50
N GLU A 273 11.72 -1.57 -1.96
CA GLU A 273 13.00 -2.21 -2.23
C GLU A 273 13.73 -1.50 -3.39
N PHE A 274 13.03 -1.22 -4.49
CA PHE A 274 13.58 -0.46 -5.61
C PHE A 274 14.10 0.90 -5.15
N THR A 275 13.34 1.57 -4.28
CA THR A 275 13.71 2.87 -3.72
C THR A 275 15.03 2.79 -2.93
N LYS A 276 15.19 1.78 -2.09
CA LYS A 276 16.43 1.51 -1.33
C LYS A 276 17.60 1.20 -2.26
N VAL A 277 17.43 0.29 -3.21
CA VAL A 277 18.47 -0.10 -4.17
C VAL A 277 18.90 1.11 -5.02
N TYR A 278 17.95 1.92 -5.48
CA TYR A 278 18.22 3.15 -6.23
C TYR A 278 18.96 4.18 -5.36
N ALA A 279 18.48 4.43 -4.14
CA ALA A 279 19.12 5.36 -3.21
C ALA A 279 20.56 4.95 -2.84
N ASN A 280 20.82 3.65 -2.73
CA ASN A 280 22.16 3.12 -2.46
C ASN A 280 23.11 3.18 -3.65
N ALA A 281 22.59 3.05 -4.88
CA ALA A 281 23.40 3.04 -6.10
C ALA A 281 23.65 4.44 -6.69
N HIS A 282 22.65 5.32 -6.64
CA HIS A 282 22.67 6.62 -7.34
C HIS A 282 22.26 7.81 -6.46
N GLY A 283 21.54 7.56 -5.36
CA GLY A 283 20.97 8.60 -4.50
C GLY A 283 21.77 8.85 -3.22
N LYS A 284 21.08 9.37 -2.19
CA LYS A 284 21.63 9.46 -0.84
C LYS A 284 21.22 8.21 -0.07
N LYS A 285 22.20 7.50 0.52
CA LYS A 285 21.94 6.35 1.40
C LYS A 285 20.89 6.71 2.45
N ILE A 286 19.96 5.79 2.70
CA ILE A 286 18.93 5.95 3.71
C ILE A 286 19.59 5.93 5.09
N ILE A 287 19.33 6.97 5.90
CA ILE A 287 19.92 7.11 7.24
C ILE A 287 18.82 6.92 8.29
N PRO A 288 19.03 6.12 9.35
CA PRO A 288 18.06 5.99 10.43
C PRO A 288 17.72 7.33 11.07
N ASN A 289 16.46 7.53 11.45
CA ASN A 289 16.04 8.70 12.21
C ASN A 289 16.48 8.62 13.70
N ALA A 290 16.11 9.61 14.51
CA ALA A 290 16.47 9.66 15.93
C ALA A 290 15.97 8.44 16.77
N TYR A 291 14.98 7.70 16.26
CA TYR A 291 14.31 6.58 16.91
C TYR A 291 14.66 5.21 16.32
N ALA A 292 15.52 5.15 15.29
CA ALA A 292 15.96 3.92 14.66
C ALA A 292 17.49 3.77 14.62
N VAL A 293 17.94 2.55 14.35
CA VAL A 293 19.33 2.16 14.10
C VAL A 293 19.39 1.29 12.84
N GLY A 294 20.47 1.41 12.08
CA GLY A 294 20.73 0.54 10.94
C GLY A 294 21.20 -0.84 11.41
N ILE A 295 20.72 -1.90 10.76
CA ILE A 295 21.12 -3.28 11.03
C ILE A 295 22.14 -3.71 9.97
N LYS A 296 23.22 -4.35 10.39
CA LYS A 296 24.11 -5.11 9.51
C LYS A 296 24.03 -6.58 9.93
N VAL A 297 23.47 -7.43 9.07
CA VAL A 297 23.35 -8.87 9.34
C VAL A 297 24.65 -9.54 8.89
N GLU A 298 25.39 -10.12 9.83
CA GLU A 298 26.58 -10.96 9.55
C GLU A 298 26.22 -12.43 9.80
N VAL A 299 26.20 -13.23 8.73
CA VAL A 299 25.93 -14.68 8.80
C VAL A 299 27.25 -15.40 9.08
N THR A 300 27.38 -16.02 10.25
CA THR A 300 28.56 -16.82 10.62
C THR A 300 28.17 -18.29 10.73
N GLU A 301 28.82 -19.17 9.97
CA GLU A 301 28.63 -20.62 10.09
C GLU A 301 29.24 -21.11 11.41
N ILE A 302 28.40 -21.63 12.31
CA ILE A 302 28.88 -22.27 13.53
C ILE A 302 29.46 -23.64 13.14
N LYS A 303 30.78 -23.70 12.94
CA LYS A 303 31.47 -24.99 12.80
C LYS A 303 31.27 -25.79 14.09
N LYS A 304 30.56 -26.92 14.01
CA LYS A 304 30.46 -27.88 15.13
C LYS A 304 31.87 -28.23 15.60
N LYS A 305 32.21 -27.89 16.85
CA LYS A 305 33.43 -28.38 17.50
C LYS A 305 33.31 -29.91 17.60
N LYS A 306 34.36 -30.62 17.17
CA LYS A 306 34.45 -32.08 17.10
C LYS A 306 34.69 -32.70 18.50
N THR A 307 34.10 -32.16 19.56
CA THR A 307 34.48 -32.48 20.95
C THR A 307 33.38 -33.05 21.83
N ASP A 308 32.23 -33.43 21.27
CA ASP A 308 31.25 -34.26 21.99
C ASP A 308 31.47 -35.75 21.67
N VAL A 309 32.72 -36.18 21.57
CA VAL A 309 33.06 -37.60 21.76
C VAL A 309 33.10 -37.81 23.26
N ILE A 310 31.96 -38.24 23.81
CA ILE A 310 31.91 -38.82 25.14
C ILE A 310 32.94 -39.97 25.12
N PRO A 311 33.95 -40.01 26.01
CA PRO A 311 34.76 -41.20 26.16
C PRO A 311 33.81 -42.31 26.57
N GLU A 312 33.72 -43.37 25.76
CA GLU A 312 33.30 -44.67 26.27
C GLU A 312 34.39 -45.12 27.25
N ASP A 313 34.39 -44.56 28.46
CA ASP A 313 35.18 -45.06 29.56
C ASP A 313 34.57 -46.40 29.99
N GLU A 314 35.20 -47.45 29.47
CA GLU A 314 35.81 -48.53 30.24
C GLU A 314 35.06 -49.05 31.49
N LYS A 315 34.65 -50.33 31.35
CA LYS A 315 34.43 -51.40 32.36
C LYS A 315 33.02 -51.64 32.87
#